data_AF-A0A7S2T6R1-F1
#
_entry.id   AF-A0A7S2T6R1-F1
#
_cell.length_a   1.000
_cell.length_b   1.000
_cell.length_c   1.000
_cell.angle_alpha   90.00
_cell.angle_beta   90.00
_cell.angle_gamma   90.00
#
_symmetry.space_group_name_H-M   'P 1'
#
loop_
_entity.id
_entity.type
_entity.pdbx_description
1 polymer ?
#
loop_
_entity_poly.entity_id
_entity_poly.type
_entity_poly.pdbx_seq_one_letter_code
_entity_poly.pdbx_strand_id
1 'polypeptide(L)'
;EGRMALKVPLELVELERKQYGMDLRKERGEEVDGLASQLVKELCENEATCLAHEVGEDKGEGVLSRTLTVVKHFKEVGRDNKVRVADCLGSNLSVLNATIDATTADIKQRKAGASKKGQDDQVEEDLKTLRVALKLHVCFLDCVLREATAFGKANPETAKAKKGSGAAGRSKTSGQNWEWLFAIEKVLRPLACSSGLDLHTLFDGNQLETEQLLHKFSGTALLALNCNPCLGSGQSGSSIKESLMRLLAYTCHKMMLLDSATH
;
A
#
# COMPACT_ATOMS: atom_id res chain seq x y z
N GLU A 1 -13.69 7.17 30.21
CA GLU A 1 -12.45 6.37 30.10
C GLU A 1 -11.93 6.51 28.68
N GLY A 2 -10.73 7.08 28.52
CA GLY A 2 -10.21 7.53 27.24
C GLY A 2 -9.85 6.38 26.32
N ARG A 3 -10.61 6.21 25.22
CA ARG A 3 -10.17 5.38 24.09
C ARG A 3 -8.89 6.00 23.54
N MET A 4 -7.75 5.39 23.85
CA MET A 4 -6.47 5.73 23.23
C MET A 4 -6.66 5.75 21.72
N ALA A 5 -6.32 6.87 21.07
CA ALA A 5 -6.25 6.93 19.62
C ALA A 5 -5.29 5.82 19.16
N LEU A 6 -5.83 4.81 18.47
CA LEU A 6 -5.06 3.70 17.91
C LEU A 6 -4.06 4.26 16.91
N LYS A 7 -2.84 4.55 17.37
CA LYS A 7 -1.71 4.94 16.54
C LYS A 7 -1.22 3.70 15.81
N VAL A 8 -1.70 3.52 14.59
CA VAL A 8 -1.26 2.47 13.69
C VAL A 8 0.11 2.86 13.12
N PRO A 9 1.20 2.14 13.45
CA PRO A 9 2.52 2.44 12.93
C PRO A 9 2.63 2.12 11.43
N LEU A 10 3.59 2.74 10.76
CA LEU A 10 3.87 2.54 9.33
C LEU A 10 4.96 1.50 9.05
N GLU A 11 5.42 0.81 10.10
CA GLU A 11 6.41 -0.25 10.03
C GLU A 11 5.78 -1.57 10.46
N LEU A 12 5.96 -2.61 9.64
CA LEU A 12 5.36 -3.92 9.84
C LEU A 12 5.74 -4.54 11.19
N VAL A 13 7.02 -4.41 11.57
CA VAL A 13 7.54 -4.89 12.87
C VAL A 13 6.87 -4.17 14.04
N GLU A 14 6.49 -2.90 13.88
CA GLU A 14 5.76 -2.17 14.90
C GLU A 14 4.27 -2.52 14.91
N LEU A 15 3.67 -2.80 13.74
CA LEU A 15 2.29 -3.30 13.65
C LEU A 15 2.15 -4.62 14.43
N GLU A 16 3.09 -5.54 14.23
CA GLU A 16 3.16 -6.81 14.97
C GLU A 16 3.26 -6.58 16.49
N ARG A 17 4.18 -5.71 16.92
CA ARG A 17 4.50 -5.50 18.35
C ARG A 17 3.47 -4.66 19.10
N LYS A 18 3.06 -3.52 18.54
CA LYS A 18 2.25 -2.51 19.25
C LYS A 18 0.76 -2.80 19.20
N GLN A 19 0.29 -3.41 18.10
CA GLN A 19 -1.15 -3.49 17.84
C GLN A 19 -1.74 -4.86 18.12
N TYR A 20 -0.90 -5.90 18.12
CA TYR A 20 -1.38 -7.28 18.18
C TYR A 20 -0.76 -8.13 19.27
N GLY A 21 0.44 -7.83 19.78
CA GLY A 21 1.12 -8.78 20.68
C GLY A 21 1.22 -10.20 20.08
N MET A 22 1.08 -10.31 18.76
CA MET A 22 0.93 -11.57 18.05
C MET A 22 2.31 -12.08 17.69
N ASP A 23 2.66 -13.23 18.24
CA ASP A 23 3.65 -14.10 17.64
C ASP A 23 3.00 -14.68 16.37
N LEU A 24 3.20 -14.01 15.23
CA LEU A 24 2.70 -14.53 13.95
C LEU A 24 3.19 -15.96 13.77
N ARG A 25 2.26 -16.87 13.41
CA ARG A 25 2.55 -18.29 13.25
C ARG A 25 3.76 -18.47 12.33
N LYS A 26 4.62 -19.44 12.65
CA LYS A 26 5.76 -19.83 11.79
C LYS A 26 5.27 -20.62 10.58
N GLU A 27 4.35 -20.07 9.82
CA GLU A 27 3.85 -20.68 8.58
C GLU A 27 4.92 -20.57 7.50
N ARG A 28 5.05 -21.60 6.66
CA ARG A 28 6.08 -21.64 5.61
C ARG A 28 5.59 -22.26 4.31
N GLY A 29 6.13 -21.77 3.20
CA GLY A 29 5.96 -22.38 1.87
C GLY A 29 4.50 -22.51 1.45
N GLU A 30 4.02 -23.73 1.20
CA GLU A 30 2.67 -24.02 0.69
C GLU A 30 1.55 -23.51 1.61
N GLU A 31 1.78 -23.45 2.92
CA GLU A 31 0.81 -22.90 3.89
C GLU A 31 0.58 -21.40 3.62
N VAL A 32 1.65 -20.64 3.36
CA VAL A 32 1.60 -19.21 3.08
C VAL A 32 0.94 -18.94 1.73
N ASP A 33 1.18 -19.79 0.72
CA ASP A 33 0.55 -19.64 -0.60
C ASP A 33 -0.95 -19.99 -0.58
N GLY A 34 -1.34 -21.01 0.20
CA GLY A 34 -2.75 -21.31 0.49
C GLY A 34 -3.46 -20.13 1.16
N LEU A 35 -2.81 -19.51 2.14
CA LEU A 35 -3.32 -18.30 2.79
C LEU A 35 -3.38 -17.11 1.86
N ALA A 36 -2.42 -16.93 0.96
CA ALA A 36 -2.47 -15.88 -0.05
C ALA A 36 -3.67 -16.05 -0.99
N SER A 37 -3.99 -17.30 -1.35
CA SER A 37 -5.18 -17.61 -2.16
C SER A 37 -6.48 -17.27 -1.43
N GLN A 38 -6.57 -17.61 -0.14
CA GLN A 38 -7.71 -17.26 0.71
C GLN A 38 -7.82 -15.74 0.89
N LEU A 39 -6.70 -15.07 1.20
CA LEU A 39 -6.62 -13.63 1.38
C LEU A 39 -7.14 -12.88 0.16
N VAL A 40 -6.76 -13.29 -1.05
CA VAL A 40 -7.25 -12.67 -2.30
C VAL A 40 -8.78 -12.72 -2.36
N LYS A 41 -9.39 -13.85 -2.00
CA LYS A 41 -10.85 -13.98 -2.00
C LYS A 41 -11.49 -13.04 -0.98
N GLU A 42 -10.96 -13.02 0.24
CA GLU A 42 -11.46 -12.16 1.31
C GLU A 42 -11.31 -10.66 0.98
N LEU A 43 -10.17 -10.24 0.44
CA LEU A 43 -9.96 -8.84 0.04
C LEU A 43 -10.89 -8.40 -1.10
N CYS A 44 -11.33 -9.33 -1.95
CA CYS A 44 -12.29 -9.05 -3.02
C CYS A 44 -13.76 -9.03 -2.53
N GLU A 45 -14.09 -9.83 -1.52
CA GLU A 45 -15.46 -9.94 -1.00
C GLU A 45 -15.78 -8.89 0.06
N ASN A 46 -14.77 -8.32 0.72
CA ASN A 46 -14.92 -7.31 1.75
C ASN A 46 -14.73 -5.87 1.24
N GLU A 47 -15.25 -4.91 1.99
CA GLU A 47 -15.01 -3.48 1.75
C GLU A 47 -13.52 -3.13 1.90
N ALA A 48 -13.08 -2.07 1.22
CA ALA A 48 -11.67 -1.66 1.24
C ALA A 48 -11.18 -1.21 2.64
N THR A 49 -12.09 -0.89 3.55
CA THR A 49 -11.82 -0.56 4.96
C THR A 49 -11.74 -1.78 5.88
N CYS A 50 -11.99 -3.01 5.39
CA CYS A 50 -12.09 -4.22 6.23
C CYS A 50 -10.90 -4.41 7.20
N LEU A 51 -9.68 -4.17 6.72
CA LEU A 51 -8.47 -4.28 7.54
C LEU A 51 -8.50 -3.32 8.73
N ALA A 52 -9.08 -2.13 8.58
CA ALA A 52 -9.17 -1.14 9.65
C ALA A 52 -10.19 -1.52 10.73
N HIS A 53 -11.23 -2.30 10.40
CA HIS A 53 -12.24 -2.71 11.36
C HIS A 53 -11.74 -3.80 12.32
N GLU A 54 -10.77 -4.60 11.89
CA GLU A 54 -10.17 -5.66 12.72
C GLU A 54 -9.03 -5.14 13.63
N VAL A 55 -8.72 -3.85 13.55
CA VAL A 55 -7.71 -3.21 14.39
C VAL A 55 -8.16 -3.16 15.84
N GLY A 56 -7.39 -3.81 16.72
CA GLY A 56 -7.69 -3.91 18.14
C GLY A 56 -8.68 -5.02 18.49
N GLU A 57 -9.10 -5.85 17.53
CA GLU A 57 -9.80 -7.09 17.81
C GLU A 57 -8.80 -8.22 18.10
N ASP A 58 -8.91 -8.83 19.28
CA ASP A 58 -8.01 -9.86 19.79
C ASP A 58 -8.40 -11.27 19.29
N LYS A 59 -8.58 -11.43 17.98
CA LYS A 59 -9.15 -12.66 17.39
C LYS A 59 -8.18 -13.54 16.61
N GLY A 60 -6.96 -13.08 16.30
CA GLY A 60 -5.91 -13.90 15.67
C GLY A 60 -6.20 -14.52 14.29
N GLU A 61 -7.44 -14.51 13.82
CA GLU A 61 -7.94 -15.28 12.66
C GLU A 61 -8.69 -14.42 11.62
N GLY A 62 -8.53 -13.11 11.68
CA GLY A 62 -9.15 -12.15 10.74
C GLY A 62 -8.36 -11.92 9.45
N VAL A 63 -8.95 -11.16 8.52
CA VAL A 63 -8.36 -10.75 7.23
C VAL A 63 -7.05 -9.98 7.47
N LEU A 64 -6.97 -9.15 8.50
CA LEU A 64 -5.76 -8.39 8.84
C LEU A 64 -4.63 -9.30 9.33
N SER A 65 -4.92 -10.28 10.19
CA SER A 65 -3.93 -11.30 10.61
C SER A 65 -3.36 -12.09 9.43
N ARG A 66 -4.24 -12.51 8.52
CA ARG A 66 -3.82 -13.18 7.27
C ARG A 66 -3.01 -12.27 6.37
N THR A 67 -3.42 -11.02 6.21
CA THR A 67 -2.69 -10.02 5.43
C THR A 67 -1.27 -9.84 5.98
N LEU A 68 -1.13 -9.63 7.29
CA LEU A 68 0.17 -9.50 7.97
C LEU A 68 1.08 -10.71 7.71
N THR A 69 0.54 -11.91 7.86
CA THR A 69 1.30 -13.15 7.66
C THR A 69 1.76 -13.31 6.22
N VAL A 70 0.86 -13.09 5.26
CA VAL A 70 1.15 -13.17 3.82
C VAL A 70 2.19 -12.12 3.42
N VAL A 71 2.09 -10.86 3.87
CA VAL A 71 3.06 -9.82 3.49
C VAL A 71 4.42 -9.99 4.17
N LYS A 72 4.46 -10.55 5.38
CA LYS A 72 5.72 -10.88 6.08
C LYS A 72 6.49 -12.00 5.38
N HIS A 73 5.77 -13.04 4.99
CA HIS A 73 6.32 -14.21 4.32
C HIS A 73 6.17 -14.12 2.80
N PHE A 74 6.04 -12.90 2.26
CA PHE A 74 5.65 -12.69 0.88
C PHE A 74 6.63 -13.31 -0.13
N LYS A 75 7.92 -13.43 0.23
CA LYS A 75 8.91 -14.16 -0.57
C LYS A 75 8.50 -15.61 -0.87
N GLU A 76 7.76 -16.25 0.04
CA GLU A 76 7.33 -17.66 0.01
C GLU A 76 6.03 -17.85 -0.78
N VAL A 77 5.29 -16.77 -1.04
CA VAL A 77 4.06 -16.80 -1.85
C VAL A 77 4.40 -17.18 -3.29
N GLY A 78 3.57 -18.07 -3.85
CA GLY A 78 3.63 -18.48 -5.24
C GLY A 78 3.40 -17.30 -6.19
N ARG A 79 4.02 -17.36 -7.36
CA ARG A 79 4.05 -16.24 -8.31
C ARG A 79 2.66 -15.68 -8.64
N ASP A 80 1.70 -16.56 -8.94
CA ASP A 80 0.36 -16.13 -9.36
C ASP A 80 -0.37 -15.42 -8.21
N ASN A 81 -0.23 -15.93 -6.98
CA ASN A 81 -0.79 -15.29 -5.81
C ASN A 81 -0.07 -13.99 -5.44
N LYS A 82 1.25 -13.86 -5.68
CA LYS A 82 1.94 -12.56 -5.51
C LYS A 82 1.30 -11.46 -6.36
N VAL A 83 1.03 -11.75 -7.64
CA VAL A 83 0.39 -10.79 -8.55
C VAL A 83 -1.02 -10.47 -8.08
N ARG A 84 -1.81 -11.49 -7.68
CA ARG A 84 -3.19 -11.32 -7.23
C ARG A 84 -3.28 -10.53 -5.92
N VAL A 85 -2.43 -10.83 -4.94
CA VAL A 85 -2.37 -10.09 -3.67
C VAL A 85 -1.99 -8.64 -3.92
N ALA A 86 -0.98 -8.38 -4.76
CA ALA A 86 -0.59 -7.02 -5.12
C ALA A 86 -1.72 -6.26 -5.83
N ASP A 87 -2.46 -6.93 -6.71
CA ASP A 87 -3.63 -6.37 -7.41
C ASP A 87 -4.76 -6.04 -6.44
N CYS A 88 -5.17 -6.98 -5.59
CA CYS A 88 -6.23 -6.75 -4.61
C CYS A 88 -5.90 -5.61 -3.64
N LEU A 89 -4.69 -5.60 -3.08
CA LEU A 89 -4.26 -4.51 -2.18
C LEU A 89 -4.19 -3.17 -2.92
N GLY A 90 -3.70 -3.16 -4.17
CA GLY A 90 -3.63 -1.96 -5.00
C GLY A 90 -5.00 -1.43 -5.43
N SER A 91 -5.93 -2.31 -5.79
CA SER A 91 -7.32 -1.98 -6.10
C SER A 91 -8.06 -1.45 -4.87
N ASN A 92 -7.90 -2.08 -3.71
CA ASN A 92 -8.49 -1.60 -2.46
C ASN A 92 -7.94 -0.23 -2.07
N LEU A 93 -6.63 0.02 -2.24
CA LEU A 93 -6.07 1.35 -2.04
C LEU A 93 -6.62 2.38 -3.05
N SER A 94 -6.85 1.99 -4.30
CA SER A 94 -7.49 2.88 -5.28
C SER A 94 -8.91 3.28 -4.88
N VAL A 95 -9.70 2.32 -4.38
CA VAL A 95 -11.04 2.59 -3.85
C VAL A 95 -10.94 3.50 -2.62
N LEU A 96 -10.05 3.20 -1.67
CA LEU A 96 -9.82 4.04 -0.49
C LEU A 96 -9.42 5.46 -0.86
N ASN A 97 -8.56 5.66 -1.86
CA ASN A 97 -8.16 6.98 -2.33
C ASN A 97 -9.38 7.78 -2.80
N ALA A 98 -10.25 7.17 -3.62
CA ALA A 98 -11.47 7.82 -4.09
C ALA A 98 -12.43 8.15 -2.93
N THR A 99 -12.57 7.24 -1.96
CA THR A 99 -13.37 7.47 -0.75
C THR A 99 -12.80 8.62 0.07
N ILE A 100 -11.49 8.66 0.30
CA ILE A 100 -10.82 9.73 1.07
C ILE A 100 -10.99 11.08 0.37
N ASP A 101 -10.79 11.16 -0.95
CA ASP A 101 -10.98 12.39 -1.70
C ASP A 101 -12.43 12.89 -1.60
N ALA A 102 -13.40 12.00 -1.75
CA ALA A 102 -14.82 12.34 -1.60
C ALA A 102 -15.14 12.84 -0.19
N THR A 103 -14.71 12.11 0.85
CA THR A 103 -14.94 12.47 2.25
C THR A 103 -14.27 13.79 2.62
N THR A 104 -13.01 14.00 2.25
CA THR A 104 -12.28 15.24 2.56
C THR A 104 -12.85 16.45 1.81
N ALA A 105 -13.31 16.28 0.58
CA ALA A 105 -14.00 17.33 -0.17
C ALA A 105 -15.33 17.73 0.48
N ASP A 106 -16.15 16.75 0.88
CA ASP A 106 -17.41 16.98 1.58
C ASP A 106 -17.20 17.71 2.92
N ILE A 107 -16.19 17.33 3.70
CA ILE A 107 -15.83 18.02 4.95
C ILE A 107 -15.50 19.49 4.72
N LYS A 108 -14.73 19.82 3.68
CA LYS A 108 -14.42 21.21 3.36
C LYS A 108 -15.66 22.02 3.02
N GLN A 109 -16.59 21.44 2.27
CA GLN A 109 -17.86 22.08 1.93
C GLN A 109 -18.71 22.30 3.19
N ARG A 110 -18.76 21.32 4.10
CA ARG A 110 -19.49 21.44 5.37
C ARG A 110 -18.87 22.48 6.31
N LYS A 111 -17.55 22.55 6.43
CA LYS A 111 -16.85 23.57 7.24
C LYS A 111 -17.05 25.00 6.72
N ALA A 112 -17.38 25.16 5.44
CA ALA A 112 -17.78 26.45 4.87
C ALA A 112 -19.25 26.84 5.16
N GLY A 113 -20.04 25.94 5.76
CA GLY A 113 -21.41 26.16 6.23
C GLY A 113 -21.58 25.93 7.73
N ALA A 114 -22.76 26.21 8.28
CA ALA A 114 -23.07 25.94 9.69
C ALA A 114 -23.37 24.44 9.90
N SER A 115 -22.37 23.65 10.32
CA SER A 115 -22.53 22.22 10.62
C SER A 115 -23.36 21.96 11.89
N LYS A 116 -24.08 20.83 11.95
CA LYS A 116 -24.85 20.38 13.12
C LYS A 116 -24.01 19.39 13.94
N LYS A 117 -23.94 19.61 15.26
CA LYS A 117 -23.09 18.90 16.25
C LYS A 117 -23.06 17.36 16.18
N GLY A 118 -24.11 16.68 15.71
CA GLY A 118 -24.14 15.21 15.59
C GLY A 118 -23.58 14.63 14.29
N GLN A 119 -23.37 15.46 13.26
CA GLN A 119 -22.75 15.04 12.01
C GLN A 119 -21.22 15.04 12.11
N ASP A 120 -20.65 15.84 13.01
CA ASP A 120 -19.21 15.98 13.18
C ASP A 120 -18.59 14.71 13.83
N ASP A 121 -19.32 14.06 14.75
CA ASP A 121 -18.85 12.83 15.43
C ASP A 121 -18.74 11.64 14.47
N GLN A 122 -19.72 11.43 13.59
CA GLN A 122 -19.68 10.35 12.58
C GLN A 122 -18.55 10.59 11.56
N VAL A 123 -18.39 11.85 11.13
CA VAL A 123 -17.34 12.22 10.18
C VAL A 123 -15.94 11.95 10.76
N GLU A 124 -15.72 12.22 12.04
CA GLU A 124 -14.44 11.94 12.68
C GLU A 124 -14.21 10.42 12.84
N GLU A 125 -15.24 9.63 13.09
CA GLU A 125 -15.13 8.17 13.10
C GLU A 125 -14.79 7.59 11.71
N ASP A 126 -15.42 8.13 10.65
CA ASP A 126 -15.13 7.76 9.27
C ASP A 126 -13.68 8.13 8.90
N LEU A 127 -13.24 9.35 9.22
CA LEU A 127 -11.86 9.79 9.01
C LEU A 127 -10.86 8.92 9.75
N LYS A 128 -11.14 8.56 11.00
CA LYS A 128 -10.29 7.66 11.78
C LYS A 128 -10.14 6.31 11.10
N THR A 129 -11.23 5.72 10.62
CA THR A 129 -11.23 4.44 9.89
C THR A 129 -10.42 4.55 8.60
N LEU A 130 -10.62 5.62 7.83
CA LEU A 130 -9.89 5.87 6.58
C LEU A 130 -8.39 6.09 6.80
N ARG A 131 -7.99 6.82 7.84
CA ARG A 131 -6.57 6.99 8.24
C ARG A 131 -5.93 5.63 8.50
N VAL A 132 -6.60 4.78 9.28
CA VAL A 132 -6.11 3.44 9.62
C VAL A 132 -5.99 2.58 8.37
N ALA A 133 -7.05 2.52 7.55
CA ALA A 133 -7.08 1.74 6.32
C ALA A 133 -5.97 2.16 5.35
N LEU A 134 -5.77 3.47 5.17
CA LEU A 134 -4.71 4.04 4.34
C LEU A 134 -3.33 3.59 4.83
N LYS A 135 -3.04 3.76 6.13
CA LYS A 135 -1.73 3.39 6.71
C LYS A 135 -1.43 1.89 6.54
N LEU A 136 -2.41 1.03 6.77
CA LEU A 136 -2.26 -0.42 6.60
C LEU A 136 -1.96 -0.77 5.14
N HIS A 137 -2.74 -0.28 4.19
CA HIS A 137 -2.52 -0.55 2.77
C HIS A 137 -1.17 -0.03 2.29
N VAL A 138 -0.78 1.19 2.68
CA VAL A 138 0.54 1.74 2.34
C VAL A 138 1.67 0.88 2.92
N CYS A 139 1.53 0.42 4.16
CA CYS A 139 2.53 -0.46 4.79
C CYS A 139 2.65 -1.81 4.08
N PHE A 140 1.52 -2.45 3.76
CA PHE A 140 1.49 -3.74 3.09
C PHE A 140 2.01 -3.68 1.66
N LEU A 141 1.63 -2.64 0.92
CA LEU A 141 2.15 -2.39 -0.42
C LEU A 141 3.65 -2.07 -0.43
N ASP A 142 4.17 -1.38 0.59
CA ASP A 142 5.63 -1.19 0.75
C ASP A 142 6.35 -2.54 0.93
N CYS A 143 5.80 -3.46 1.71
CA CYS A 143 6.37 -4.81 1.88
C CYS A 143 6.38 -5.59 0.57
N VAL A 144 5.26 -5.59 -0.15
CA VAL A 144 5.13 -6.19 -1.49
C VAL A 144 6.19 -5.61 -2.45
N LEU A 145 6.40 -4.29 -2.42
CA LEU A 145 7.37 -3.60 -3.27
C LEU A 145 8.83 -3.90 -2.90
N ARG A 146 9.14 -4.10 -1.62
CA ARG A 146 10.48 -4.53 -1.16
C ARG A 146 10.85 -5.88 -1.74
N GLU A 147 9.93 -6.82 -1.69
CA GLU A 147 10.13 -8.14 -2.28
C GLU A 147 10.24 -8.07 -3.80
N ALA A 148 9.41 -7.25 -4.45
CA ALA A 148 9.48 -7.04 -5.90
C ALA A 148 10.84 -6.45 -6.33
N THR A 149 11.33 -5.46 -5.58
CA THR A 149 12.61 -4.81 -5.82
C THR A 149 13.78 -5.75 -5.56
N ALA A 150 13.75 -6.51 -4.45
CA ALA A 150 14.77 -7.50 -4.11
C ALA A 150 14.86 -8.59 -5.20
N PHE A 151 13.70 -9.08 -5.66
CA PHE A 151 13.62 -10.03 -6.77
C PHE A 151 14.21 -9.46 -8.07
N GLY A 152 13.85 -8.23 -8.43
CA GLY A 152 14.38 -7.55 -9.62
C GLY A 152 15.90 -7.36 -9.56
N LYS A 153 16.45 -7.01 -8.39
CA LYS A 153 17.90 -6.89 -8.18
C LYS A 153 18.63 -8.22 -8.31
N ALA A 154 18.05 -9.30 -7.77
CA ALA A 154 18.63 -10.63 -7.87
C ALA A 154 18.57 -11.21 -9.30
N ASN A 155 17.68 -10.69 -10.15
CA ASN A 155 17.43 -11.23 -11.48
C ASN A 155 17.56 -10.16 -12.60
N PRO A 156 18.71 -9.49 -12.77
CA PRO A 156 18.83 -8.34 -13.68
C PRO A 156 18.58 -8.67 -15.17
N GLU A 157 18.80 -9.92 -15.57
CA GLU A 157 18.55 -10.41 -16.94
C GLU A 157 17.05 -10.49 -17.29
N THR A 158 16.16 -10.48 -16.28
CA THR A 158 14.71 -10.32 -16.49
C THR A 158 14.32 -8.93 -17.01
N ALA A 159 15.25 -8.01 -17.25
CA ALA A 159 14.98 -6.76 -17.96
C ALA A 159 15.12 -6.89 -19.50
N LYS A 160 15.84 -7.92 -19.97
CA LYS A 160 16.37 -8.00 -21.34
C LYS A 160 15.57 -8.87 -22.30
N ALA A 161 14.39 -9.36 -21.92
CA ALA A 161 13.51 -10.10 -22.85
C ALA A 161 12.86 -9.15 -23.88
N LYS A 162 13.68 -8.79 -24.89
CA LYS A 162 13.43 -8.26 -26.25
C LYS A 162 11.96 -8.28 -26.71
N LYS A 163 11.36 -7.21 -27.28
CA LYS A 163 11.74 -6.46 -28.50
C LYS A 163 12.60 -7.28 -29.48
N GLY A 164 12.00 -8.30 -30.11
CA GLY A 164 12.65 -9.08 -31.17
C GLY A 164 11.68 -10.08 -31.80
N SER A 165 11.28 -9.79 -33.03
CA SER A 165 10.54 -10.67 -33.94
C SER A 165 11.22 -12.03 -34.11
N GLY A 166 10.44 -13.11 -34.00
CA GLY A 166 10.69 -14.42 -34.61
C GLY A 166 11.91 -15.21 -34.13
N ALA A 167 11.68 -16.24 -33.30
CA ALA A 167 12.33 -17.56 -33.43
C ALA A 167 11.82 -18.50 -32.33
N ALA A 168 11.52 -19.73 -32.73
CA ALA A 168 11.13 -20.84 -31.88
C ALA A 168 12.22 -21.17 -30.84
N GLY A 169 11.79 -21.44 -29.61
CA GLY A 169 12.68 -21.79 -28.49
C GLY A 169 12.21 -21.20 -27.17
N ARG A 170 10.91 -21.35 -26.85
CA ARG A 170 10.30 -20.82 -25.63
C ARG A 170 10.79 -21.64 -24.43
N SER A 171 11.91 -21.23 -23.81
CA SER A 171 12.26 -21.72 -22.48
C SER A 171 11.16 -21.23 -21.52
N LYS A 172 10.35 -22.15 -20.99
CA LYS A 172 9.17 -21.87 -20.16
C LYS A 172 9.48 -21.07 -18.89
N THR A 173 10.73 -20.94 -18.49
CA THR A 173 11.16 -20.32 -17.23
C THR A 173 11.50 -18.83 -17.31
N SER A 174 11.96 -18.30 -18.45
CA SER A 174 12.45 -16.92 -18.54
C SER A 174 11.35 -15.87 -18.79
N GLY A 175 10.26 -16.24 -19.47
CA GLY A 175 9.10 -15.36 -19.69
C GLY A 175 8.15 -15.27 -18.49
N GLN A 176 8.30 -16.19 -17.52
CA GLN A 176 7.40 -16.32 -16.37
C GLN A 176 7.81 -15.37 -15.23
N ASN A 177 9.09 -15.24 -14.91
CA ASN A 177 9.54 -14.31 -13.86
C ASN A 177 9.30 -12.80 -14.16
N TRP A 178 8.91 -12.47 -15.40
CA TRP A 178 8.65 -11.11 -15.89
C TRP A 178 7.33 -10.50 -15.40
N GLU A 179 6.26 -11.30 -15.25
CA GLU A 179 4.92 -10.75 -14.92
C GLU A 179 4.84 -10.16 -13.52
N TRP A 180 5.63 -10.70 -12.59
CA TRP A 180 5.72 -10.19 -11.23
C TRP A 180 6.29 -8.77 -11.17
N LEU A 181 7.21 -8.41 -12.08
CA LEU A 181 7.78 -7.07 -12.13
C LEU A 181 6.78 -6.01 -12.64
N PHE A 182 5.75 -6.41 -13.39
CA PHE A 182 4.67 -5.49 -13.78
C PHE A 182 3.64 -5.30 -12.67
N ALA A 183 3.56 -6.20 -11.68
CA ALA A 183 2.75 -5.98 -10.49
C ALA A 183 3.20 -4.72 -9.71
N ILE A 184 4.44 -4.27 -9.89
CA ILE A 184 4.93 -3.01 -9.33
C ILE A 184 4.11 -1.81 -9.80
N GLU A 185 3.61 -1.79 -11.04
CA GLU A 185 2.72 -0.72 -11.50
C GLU A 185 1.40 -0.71 -10.71
N LYS A 186 0.85 -1.91 -10.45
CA LYS A 186 -0.38 -2.10 -9.65
C LYS A 186 -0.23 -1.62 -8.21
N VAL A 187 1.01 -1.57 -7.71
CA VAL A 187 1.36 -1.04 -6.39
C VAL A 187 1.63 0.46 -6.43
N LEU A 188 2.47 0.91 -7.36
CA LEU A 188 2.96 2.29 -7.40
C LEU A 188 1.91 3.30 -7.80
N ARG A 189 1.03 2.96 -8.74
CA ARG A 189 0.00 3.92 -9.20
C ARG A 189 -0.97 4.30 -8.07
N PRO A 190 -1.55 3.34 -7.31
CA PRO A 190 -2.38 3.69 -6.15
C PRO A 190 -1.62 4.49 -5.09
N LEU A 191 -0.36 4.15 -4.78
CA LEU A 191 0.47 4.91 -3.84
C LEU A 191 0.71 6.35 -4.32
N ALA A 192 0.98 6.54 -5.61
CA ALA A 192 1.13 7.86 -6.21
C ALA A 192 -0.16 8.68 -6.09
N CYS A 193 -1.32 8.07 -6.29
CA CYS A 193 -2.62 8.71 -6.04
C CYS A 193 -2.80 9.05 -4.55
N SER A 194 -2.45 8.14 -3.64
CA SER A 194 -2.51 8.39 -2.19
C SER A 194 -1.65 9.57 -1.76
N SER A 195 -0.48 9.74 -2.37
CA SER A 195 0.38 10.89 -2.12
C SER A 195 -0.22 12.22 -2.58
N GLY A 196 -1.25 12.20 -3.45
CA GLY A 196 -1.99 13.38 -3.90
C GLY A 196 -3.15 13.80 -2.99
N LEU A 197 -3.66 12.90 -2.13
CA LEU A 197 -4.82 13.14 -1.25
C LEU A 197 -4.67 14.37 -0.35
N ASP A 198 -5.75 14.97 0.10
CA ASP A 198 -5.66 16.03 1.11
C ASP A 198 -5.36 15.48 2.52
N LEU A 199 -4.07 15.28 2.79
CA LEU A 199 -3.58 14.77 4.06
C LEU A 199 -3.82 15.75 5.22
N HIS A 200 -3.90 17.05 4.96
CA HIS A 200 -4.14 18.03 6.03
C HIS A 200 -5.54 17.87 6.61
N THR A 201 -6.56 17.77 5.75
CA THR A 201 -7.93 17.49 6.18
C THR A 201 -8.04 16.06 6.73
N LEU A 202 -7.42 15.08 6.06
CA LEU A 202 -7.48 13.70 6.50
C LEU A 202 -6.95 13.56 7.92
N PHE A 203 -5.78 14.10 8.24
CA PHE A 203 -5.13 13.98 9.55
C PHE A 203 -5.48 15.10 10.55
N ASP A 204 -6.50 15.92 10.24
CA ASP A 204 -6.92 17.06 11.05
C ASP A 204 -5.75 17.94 11.51
N GLY A 205 -4.84 18.25 10.58
CA GLY A 205 -3.66 19.07 10.83
C GLY A 205 -2.55 18.42 11.68
N ASN A 206 -2.64 17.12 12.01
CA ASN A 206 -1.57 16.40 12.71
C ASN A 206 -0.31 16.27 11.82
N GLN A 207 0.64 17.18 12.03
CA GLN A 207 1.89 17.27 11.27
C GLN A 207 2.72 15.99 11.39
N LEU A 208 2.92 15.47 12.59
CA LEU A 208 3.77 14.29 12.82
C LEU A 208 3.28 13.05 12.04
N GLU A 209 1.98 12.76 12.07
CA GLU A 209 1.45 11.61 11.34
C GLU A 209 1.50 11.81 9.82
N THR A 210 1.33 13.05 9.38
CA THR A 210 1.46 13.43 7.97
C THR A 210 2.91 13.23 7.50
N GLU A 211 3.89 13.74 8.24
CA GLU A 211 5.31 13.59 7.97
C GLU A 211 5.72 12.11 7.91
N GLN A 212 5.29 11.30 8.88
CA GLN A 212 5.58 9.87 8.89
C GLN A 212 5.07 9.16 7.64
N LEU A 213 3.86 9.51 7.17
CA LEU A 213 3.31 8.96 5.94
C LEU A 213 4.06 9.43 4.69
N LEU A 214 4.46 10.70 4.64
CA LEU A 214 5.28 11.25 3.55
C LEU A 214 6.68 10.63 3.52
N HIS A 215 7.30 10.39 4.68
CA HIS A 215 8.55 9.64 4.78
C HIS A 215 8.40 8.21 4.27
N LYS A 216 7.26 7.56 4.56
CA LYS A 216 6.98 6.23 4.00
C LYS A 216 6.87 6.29 2.48
N PHE A 217 6.09 7.22 1.92
CA PHE A 217 5.96 7.39 0.48
C PHE A 217 7.29 7.64 -0.24
N SER A 218 8.11 8.55 0.28
CA SER A 218 9.44 8.83 -0.28
C SER A 218 10.38 7.61 -0.17
N GLY A 219 10.39 6.92 0.97
CA GLY A 219 11.14 5.68 1.14
C GLY A 219 10.72 4.58 0.15
N THR A 220 9.41 4.37 -0.03
CA THR A 220 8.84 3.43 -0.99
C THR A 220 9.20 3.81 -2.43
N ALA A 221 9.19 5.10 -2.78
CA ALA A 221 9.58 5.57 -4.09
C ALA A 221 11.08 5.37 -4.38
N LEU A 222 11.94 5.70 -3.42
CA LEU A 222 13.40 5.49 -3.52
C LEU A 222 13.74 4.00 -3.64
N LEU A 223 13.00 3.14 -2.94
CA LEU A 223 13.12 1.70 -3.10
C LEU A 223 12.79 1.26 -4.52
N ALA A 224 11.63 1.68 -5.08
CA ALA A 224 11.23 1.32 -6.44
C ALA A 224 12.17 1.85 -7.53
N LEU A 225 12.79 3.03 -7.33
CA LEU A 225 13.82 3.54 -8.24
C LEU A 225 14.99 2.58 -8.41
N ASN A 226 15.25 1.73 -7.40
CA ASN A 226 16.30 0.73 -7.46
C ASN A 226 15.86 -0.59 -8.13
N CYS A 227 14.63 -0.71 -8.65
CA CYS A 227 14.23 -1.83 -9.53
C CYS A 227 14.64 -1.55 -10.98
N ASN A 228 15.91 -1.76 -11.32
CA ASN A 228 16.43 -1.54 -12.67
C ASN A 228 15.66 -2.27 -13.79
N PRO A 229 15.21 -3.53 -13.63
CA PRO A 229 14.43 -4.21 -14.67
C PRO A 229 13.10 -3.55 -15.00
N CYS A 230 12.45 -2.97 -13.98
CA CYS A 230 11.14 -2.34 -14.09
C CYS A 230 11.17 -1.03 -14.89
N LEU A 231 12.26 -0.26 -14.76
CA LEU A 231 12.39 1.06 -15.38
C LEU A 231 12.82 0.99 -16.86
N GLY A 232 13.42 -0.13 -17.27
CA GLY A 232 13.87 -0.36 -18.65
C GLY A 232 12.81 -0.90 -19.61
N SER A 233 11.63 -1.32 -19.11
CA SER A 233 10.72 -2.21 -19.82
C SER A 233 9.71 -1.54 -20.77
N GLY A 234 10.16 -0.68 -21.69
CA GLY A 234 9.29 -0.10 -22.74
C GLY A 234 8.10 0.70 -22.19
N GLN A 235 6.87 0.40 -22.65
CA GLN A 235 5.64 1.12 -22.27
C GLN A 235 5.32 1.02 -20.77
N SER A 236 5.35 -0.18 -20.18
CA SER A 236 5.08 -0.34 -18.73
C SER A 236 6.15 0.34 -17.88
N GLY A 237 7.40 0.37 -18.36
CA GLY A 237 8.47 1.13 -17.71
C GLY A 237 8.19 2.64 -17.71
N SER A 238 7.48 3.15 -18.71
CA SER A 238 7.02 4.54 -18.75
C SER A 238 5.94 4.82 -17.70
N SER A 239 4.95 3.95 -17.56
CA SER A 239 3.88 4.10 -16.55
C SER A 239 4.43 4.02 -15.12
N ILE A 240 5.39 3.12 -14.88
CA ILE A 240 6.11 3.01 -13.61
C ILE A 240 6.88 4.29 -13.31
N LYS A 241 7.61 4.83 -14.30
CA LYS A 241 8.31 6.12 -14.15
C LYS A 241 7.35 7.26 -13.85
N GLU A 242 6.23 7.36 -14.56
CA GLU A 242 5.22 8.39 -14.31
C GLU A 242 4.69 8.32 -12.88
N SER A 243 4.33 7.11 -12.42
CA SER A 243 3.83 6.89 -11.06
C SER A 243 4.89 7.23 -10.00
N LEU A 244 6.15 6.86 -10.23
CA LEU A 244 7.27 7.21 -9.36
C LEU A 244 7.50 8.72 -9.29
N MET A 245 7.53 9.39 -10.44
CA MET A 245 7.71 10.84 -10.51
C MET A 245 6.57 11.57 -9.83
N ARG A 246 5.33 11.10 -10.00
CA ARG A 246 4.15 11.66 -9.31
C ARG A 246 4.25 11.48 -7.80
N LEU A 247 4.58 10.27 -7.34
CA LEU A 247 4.75 9.96 -5.92
C LEU A 247 5.82 10.84 -5.28
N LEU A 248 6.99 10.97 -5.90
CA LEU A 248 8.08 11.82 -5.43
C LEU A 248 7.69 13.30 -5.45
N ALA A 249 7.12 13.79 -6.55
CA ALA A 249 6.76 15.20 -6.69
C ALA A 249 5.76 15.64 -5.63
N TYR A 250 4.68 14.87 -5.42
CA TYR A 250 3.70 15.19 -4.38
C TYR A 250 4.29 15.11 -2.99
N THR A 251 5.11 14.08 -2.72
CA THR A 251 5.73 13.92 -1.40
C THR A 251 6.66 15.08 -1.09
N CYS A 252 7.57 15.44 -2.00
CA CYS A 252 8.47 16.57 -1.85
C CYS A 252 7.71 17.89 -1.68
N HIS A 253 6.70 18.13 -2.51
CA HIS A 253 5.89 19.35 -2.41
C HIS A 253 5.23 19.48 -1.04
N LYS A 254 4.63 18.40 -0.53
CA LYS A 254 3.96 18.41 0.78
C LYS A 254 4.94 18.53 1.95
N MET A 255 6.10 17.90 1.88
CA MET A 255 7.15 18.09 2.88
C MET A 255 7.61 19.55 2.93
N MET A 256 7.82 20.19 1.78
CA MET A 256 8.17 21.62 1.74
C MET A 256 7.09 22.53 2.34
N LEU A 257 5.80 22.22 2.12
CA LEU A 257 4.70 22.96 2.72
C LEU A 257 4.68 22.82 4.25
N LEU A 258 4.98 21.62 4.77
CA LEU A 258 5.08 21.39 6.21
C LEU A 258 6.24 22.16 6.83
N ASP A 259 7.43 22.11 6.23
CA ASP A 259 8.61 22.86 6.69
C ASP A 259 8.32 24.37 6.73
N SER A 260 7.66 24.90 5.69
CA SER A 260 7.31 26.32 5.60
C SER A 260 6.28 26.79 6.62
N ALA A 261 5.47 25.88 7.18
CA ALA A 261 4.49 26.21 8.23
C ALA A 261 5.09 26.23 9.64
N THR A 262 6.34 25.76 9.80
CA THR A 262 7.06 25.73 11.08
C THR A 262 7.99 26.94 11.30
N HIS A 263 8.10 27.82 10.31
CA HIS A 263 8.89 29.06 10.32
C HIS A 263 7.99 30.29 10.17
#